data_AF-I4GUR2-F1
#
_entry.id   AF-I4GUR2-F1
#
_cell.length_a   1.000
_cell.length_b   1.000
_cell.length_c   1.000
_cell.angle_alpha   90.00
_cell.angle_beta   90.00
_cell.angle_gamma   90.00
#
_symmetry.space_group_name_H-M   'P 1'
#
loop_
_entity.id
_entity.type
_entity.pdbx_description
1 polymer ?
#
loop_
_entity_poly.entity_id
_entity_poly.type
_entity_poly.pdbx_seq_one_letter_code
_entity_poly.pdbx_strand_id
1 'polypeptide(L)'
;MKLSDPETWAVPVESIEIDDPTWGVVKISRWNRFHFEQSADYPMSIILVQPQGKKLSQRATKPMCLAWIGEEEICSIDLWKLYLRRFILEHWNRFMKQRLHWTLPKLGTTEKGQRWSDLILIMTRQLW
;
A
#
# COMPACT_ATOMS: atom_id res chain seq x y z
N MET A 1 8.57 -15.10 -12.46
CA MET A 1 8.80 -13.65 -12.59
C MET A 1 9.46 -13.14 -11.32
N LYS A 2 10.62 -12.51 -11.42
CA LYS A 2 11.30 -11.89 -10.28
C LYS A 2 11.05 -10.39 -10.32
N LEU A 3 10.34 -9.85 -9.33
CA LEU A 3 9.93 -8.44 -9.32
C LEU A 3 11.12 -7.46 -9.28
N SER A 4 12.28 -7.92 -8.81
CA SER A 4 13.51 -7.13 -8.79
C SER A 4 14.28 -7.13 -10.11
N ASP A 5 13.86 -7.92 -11.10
CA ASP A 5 14.61 -8.15 -12.34
C ASP A 5 13.70 -7.96 -13.57
N PRO A 6 13.80 -6.80 -14.27
CA PRO A 6 12.98 -6.46 -15.42
C PRO A 6 13.02 -7.46 -16.57
N GLU A 7 14.12 -8.18 -16.77
CA GLU A 7 14.26 -9.13 -17.88
C GLU A 7 13.41 -10.39 -17.67
N THR A 8 12.98 -10.64 -16.42
CA THR A 8 12.17 -11.80 -16.06
C THR A 8 10.66 -11.51 -16.05
N TRP A 9 10.25 -10.32 -16.48
CA TRP A 9 8.85 -9.90 -16.48
C TRP A 9 8.09 -10.48 -17.67
N ALA A 10 6.93 -11.07 -17.39
CA ALA A 10 6.01 -11.51 -18.43
C ALA A 10 5.35 -10.30 -19.11
N VAL A 11 4.63 -10.53 -20.21
CA VAL A 11 3.80 -9.48 -20.83
C VAL A 11 2.66 -9.13 -19.86
N PRO A 12 2.49 -7.84 -19.50
CA PRO A 12 1.39 -7.42 -18.63
C PRO A 12 0.04 -7.56 -19.34
N VAL A 13 -1.01 -7.86 -18.58
CA VAL A 13 -2.40 -7.93 -19.08
C VAL A 13 -2.98 -6.54 -19.33
N GLU A 14 -2.45 -5.53 -18.65
CA GLU A 14 -2.81 -4.12 -18.80
C GLU A 14 -1.57 -3.27 -18.58
N SER A 15 -1.39 -2.25 -19.42
CA SER A 15 -0.36 -1.24 -19.24
C SER A 15 -0.93 0.12 -19.63
N ILE A 16 -0.95 1.05 -18.67
CA ILE A 16 -1.51 2.39 -18.84
C ILE A 16 -0.51 3.44 -18.37
N GLU A 17 -0.61 4.63 -18.94
CA GLU A 17 0.12 5.80 -18.49
C GLU A 17 -0.88 6.84 -18.00
N ILE A 18 -0.60 7.42 -16.84
CA ILE A 18 -1.42 8.47 -16.24
C ILE A 18 -0.52 9.63 -15.83
N ASP A 19 -1.05 10.85 -15.89
CA ASP A 19 -0.40 12.03 -15.33
C ASP A 19 -0.95 12.27 -13.91
N ASP A 20 -0.13 11.95 -12.90
CA ASP A 20 -0.47 12.14 -11.50
C ASP A 20 0.00 13.54 -11.02
N PRO A 21 -0.86 14.35 -10.39
CA PRO A 21 -0.50 15.71 -9.97
C PRO A 21 0.71 15.78 -9.02
N THR A 22 0.99 14.71 -8.26
CA THR A 22 2.07 14.66 -7.27
C THR A 22 3.26 13.85 -7.78
N TRP A 23 3.00 12.78 -8.53
CA TRP A 23 4.02 11.84 -8.99
C TRP A 23 4.46 12.05 -10.45
N GLY A 24 3.84 13.01 -11.15
CA GLY A 24 4.04 13.22 -12.58
C GLY A 24 3.50 12.05 -13.40
N VAL A 25 4.03 11.90 -14.63
CA VAL A 25 3.65 10.77 -15.48
C VAL A 25 4.12 9.47 -14.84
N VAL A 26 3.20 8.53 -14.61
CA VAL A 26 3.51 7.19 -14.12
C VAL A 26 2.93 6.14 -15.07
N LYS A 27 3.74 5.13 -15.36
CA LYS A 27 3.33 3.94 -16.09
C LYS A 27 2.92 2.86 -15.09
N ILE A 28 1.70 2.35 -15.21
CA ILE A 28 1.15 1.29 -14.38
C ILE A 28 0.99 0.05 -15.24
N SER A 29 1.65 -1.04 -14.86
CA SER A 29 1.55 -2.34 -15.54
C SER A 29 1.01 -3.39 -14.58
N ARG A 30 0.08 -4.22 -15.04
CA ARG A 30 -0.60 -5.22 -14.23
C ARG A 30 -0.40 -6.63 -14.77
N TRP A 31 -0.26 -7.58 -13.86
CA TRP A 31 -0.32 -8.99 -14.14
C TRP A 31 -1.28 -9.68 -13.17
N ASN A 32 -2.07 -10.64 -13.64
CA ASN A 32 -3.04 -11.37 -12.82
C ASN A 32 -2.58 -12.82 -12.59
N ARG A 33 -3.22 -13.50 -11.63
CA ARG A 33 -3.01 -14.92 -11.32
C ARG A 33 -1.60 -15.25 -10.84
N PHE A 34 -0.95 -14.31 -10.16
CA PHE A 34 0.26 -14.57 -9.40
C PHE A 34 -0.10 -15.14 -8.04
N HIS A 35 0.84 -15.81 -7.37
CA HIS A 35 0.68 -16.25 -6.00
C HIS A 35 2.05 -16.29 -5.32
N PHE A 36 2.07 -16.34 -3.98
CA PHE A 36 3.30 -16.65 -3.27
C PHE A 36 3.60 -18.15 -3.38
N GLU A 37 4.88 -18.52 -3.33
CA GLU A 37 5.33 -19.91 -3.46
C GLU A 37 4.68 -20.81 -2.40
N GLN A 38 4.53 -20.31 -1.17
CA GLN A 38 3.93 -21.03 -0.04
C GLN A 38 2.41 -20.86 0.08
N SER A 39 1.75 -20.20 -0.88
CA SER A 39 0.33 -19.84 -0.78
C SER A 39 -0.33 -19.79 -2.16
N ALA A 40 -0.27 -20.90 -2.89
CA ALA A 40 -0.79 -21.01 -4.25
C ALA A 40 -2.32 -20.79 -4.35
N ASP A 41 -3.06 -21.13 -3.29
CA ASP A 41 -4.52 -21.00 -3.24
C ASP A 41 -5.02 -19.54 -3.16
N TYR A 42 -4.10 -18.59 -2.96
CA TYR A 42 -4.42 -17.18 -2.83
C TYR A 42 -3.87 -16.41 -4.04
N PRO A 43 -4.62 -16.38 -5.16
CA PRO A 43 -4.22 -15.63 -6.33
C PRO A 43 -4.22 -14.13 -6.03
N MET A 44 -3.27 -13.42 -6.62
CA MET A 44 -3.11 -11.99 -6.51
C MET A 44 -2.83 -11.37 -7.87
N SER A 45 -3.14 -10.08 -7.97
CA SER A 45 -2.65 -9.25 -9.06
C SER A 45 -1.39 -8.50 -8.62
N ILE A 46 -0.40 -8.45 -9.49
CA ILE A 46 0.80 -7.63 -9.32
C ILE A 46 0.63 -6.36 -10.12
N ILE A 47 0.86 -5.21 -9.49
CA ILE A 47 0.80 -3.90 -10.11
C ILE A 47 2.17 -3.25 -9.94
N LEU A 48 2.84 -2.98 -11.06
CA LEU A 48 4.09 -2.25 -11.08
C LEU A 48 3.82 -0.81 -11.50
N VAL A 49 4.17 0.13 -10.63
CA VAL A 49 4.11 1.57 -10.89
C VAL A 49 5.51 2.08 -11.14
N GLN A 50 5.74 2.60 -12.35
CA GLN A 50 7.01 3.14 -12.81
C GLN A 50 6.86 4.62 -13.12
N PRO A 51 7.47 5.50 -12.32
CA PRO A 51 7.51 6.92 -12.62
C PRO A 51 8.28 7.20 -13.92
N GLN A 52 7.72 8.02 -14.80
CA GLN A 52 8.24 8.41 -16.11
C GLN A 52 8.58 9.91 -16.06
N GLY A 53 9.82 10.27 -15.72
CA GLY A 53 10.20 11.68 -15.70
C GLY A 53 11.61 12.00 -15.22
N LYS A 54 12.20 13.07 -15.77
CA LYS A 54 13.54 13.57 -15.42
C LYS A 54 13.57 14.52 -14.21
N LYS A 55 12.40 14.95 -13.70
CA LYS A 55 12.26 15.93 -12.59
C LYS A 55 11.70 15.33 -11.29
N LEU A 56 11.83 14.02 -11.11
CA LEU A 56 11.40 13.36 -9.89
C LEU A 56 12.55 13.38 -8.87
N SER A 57 12.24 13.63 -7.60
CA SER A 57 13.21 13.41 -6.52
C SER A 57 13.71 11.96 -6.60
N GLN A 58 14.95 11.66 -6.19
CA GLN A 58 15.51 10.29 -6.24
C GLN A 58 14.62 9.24 -5.55
N ARG A 59 13.77 9.65 -4.59
CA ARG A 59 12.82 8.76 -3.92
C ARG A 59 11.59 8.45 -4.78
N ALA A 60 11.23 9.36 -5.68
CA ALA A 60 10.11 9.26 -6.61
C ALA A 60 10.49 8.64 -7.95
N THR A 61 11.73 8.17 -8.15
CA THR A 61 12.14 7.46 -9.38
C THR A 61 12.19 5.94 -9.25
N LYS A 62 12.08 5.40 -8.02
CA LYS A 62 12.13 3.96 -7.80
C LYS A 62 10.80 3.29 -8.18
N PRO A 63 10.79 2.26 -9.03
CA PRO A 63 9.60 1.48 -9.30
C PRO A 63 8.99 0.90 -8.03
N MET A 64 7.67 0.89 -7.97
CA MET A 64 6.90 0.38 -6.84
C MET A 64 6.11 -0.84 -7.28
N CYS A 65 6.32 -1.96 -6.61
CA CYS A 65 5.52 -3.16 -6.82
C CYS A 65 4.45 -3.25 -5.72
N LEU A 66 3.20 -3.36 -6.14
CA LEU A 66 2.03 -3.53 -5.30
C LEU A 66 1.43 -4.90 -5.59
N ALA A 67 0.89 -5.54 -4.55
CA ALA A 67 0.10 -6.74 -4.67
C ALA A 67 -1.34 -6.42 -4.29
N TRP A 68 -2.29 -6.85 -5.10
CA TRP A 68 -3.72 -6.77 -4.83
C TRP A 68 -4.28 -8.15 -4.58
N ILE A 69 -4.93 -8.30 -3.42
CA ILE A 69 -5.67 -9.47 -3.00
C ILE A 69 -7.06 -8.96 -2.63
N GLY A 70 -8.07 -9.42 -3.34
CA GLY A 70 -9.46 -9.03 -3.14
C GLY A 70 -10.38 -9.87 -4.02
N GLU A 71 -11.65 -9.96 -3.64
CA GLU A 71 -12.65 -10.73 -4.39
C GLU A 71 -12.99 -10.06 -5.72
N GLU A 72 -12.99 -8.73 -5.76
CA GLU A 72 -13.26 -7.95 -6.96
C GLU A 72 -11.96 -7.47 -7.62
N GLU A 73 -11.94 -7.52 -8.96
CA GLU A 73 -10.91 -6.85 -9.74
C GLU A 73 -11.19 -5.34 -9.77
N ILE A 74 -10.25 -4.55 -9.27
CA ILE A 74 -10.30 -3.09 -9.32
C ILE A 74 -9.47 -2.61 -10.52
N CYS A 75 -9.88 -1.53 -11.18
CA CYS A 75 -9.10 -0.87 -12.23
C CYS A 75 -7.75 -0.38 -11.67
N SER A 76 -6.68 -0.49 -12.47
CA SER A 76 -5.33 -0.08 -12.06
C SER A 76 -5.22 1.39 -11.63
N ILE A 77 -6.04 2.27 -12.20
CA ILE A 77 -6.10 3.71 -11.83
C ILE A 77 -6.66 3.87 -10.41
N ASP A 78 -7.74 3.17 -10.08
CA ASP A 78 -8.38 3.30 -8.77
C ASP A 78 -7.55 2.63 -7.69
N LEU A 79 -6.90 1.50 -8.01
CA LEU A 79 -5.91 0.89 -7.12
C LEU A 79 -4.76 1.85 -6.81
N TRP A 80 -4.24 2.56 -7.81
CA TRP A 80 -3.22 3.59 -7.59
C TRP A 80 -3.71 4.70 -6.66
N LYS A 81 -4.91 5.24 -6.89
CA LYS A 81 -5.52 6.26 -6.01
C LYS A 81 -5.71 5.75 -4.58
N LEU A 82 -6.14 4.50 -4.41
CA LEU A 82 -6.28 3.86 -3.09
C LEU A 82 -4.92 3.71 -2.41
N TYR A 83 -3.89 3.29 -3.16
CA TYR A 83 -2.54 3.15 -2.63
C TYR A 83 -1.98 4.49 -2.12
N LEU A 84 -2.24 5.60 -2.83
CA LEU A 84 -1.81 6.92 -2.38
C LEU A 84 -2.43 7.34 -1.04
N ARG A 85 -3.63 6.84 -0.71
CA ARG A 85 -4.26 7.08 0.61
C ARG A 85 -3.57 6.34 1.76
N ARG A 86 -2.69 5.35 1.48
CA ARG A 86 -1.94 4.61 2.51
C ARG A 86 -1.19 5.54 3.45
N PHE A 87 -0.67 6.67 2.95
CA PHE A 87 0.06 7.62 3.80
C PHE A 87 -0.81 8.14 4.95
N ILE A 88 -2.12 8.37 4.75
CA ILE A 88 -3.02 8.82 5.82
C ILE A 88 -3.07 7.77 6.94
N LEU A 89 -3.17 6.48 6.60
CA LEU A 89 -3.15 5.38 7.56
C LEU A 89 -1.82 5.29 8.32
N GLU A 90 -0.69 5.47 7.64
CA GLU A 90 0.64 5.49 8.28
C GLU A 90 0.79 6.65 9.26
N HIS A 91 0.32 7.84 8.89
CA HIS A 91 0.34 9.01 9.77
C HIS A 91 -0.58 8.82 10.98
N TRP A 92 -1.77 8.25 10.77
CA TRP A 92 -2.69 7.91 11.84
C TRP A 92 -2.08 6.89 12.82
N ASN A 93 -1.48 5.81 12.30
CA ASN A 93 -0.77 4.80 13.09
C ASN A 93 0.38 5.41 13.91
N ARG A 94 1.17 6.30 13.28
CA ARG A 94 2.24 7.03 13.96
C ARG A 94 1.68 7.92 15.07
N PHE A 95 0.62 8.66 14.80
CA PHE A 95 -0.04 9.54 15.77
C PHE A 95 -0.52 8.76 16.99
N MET A 96 -1.25 7.65 16.79
CA MET A 96 -1.72 6.80 17.88
C MET A 96 -0.57 6.27 18.75
N LYS A 97 0.51 5.78 18.14
CA LYS A 97 1.64 5.22 18.89
C LYS A 97 2.46 6.29 19.61
N GLN A 98 2.72 7.42 18.97
CA GLN A 98 3.65 8.43 19.48
C GLN A 98 2.99 9.49 20.36
N ARG A 99 1.77 9.91 20.02
CA ARG A 99 1.05 10.99 20.73
C ARG A 99 0.01 10.47 21.69
N LEU A 100 -0.73 9.42 21.31
CA LEU A 100 -1.71 8.78 22.19
C LEU A 100 -1.13 7.60 22.97
N HIS A 101 0.16 7.31 22.78
CA HIS A 101 0.87 6.26 23.50
C HIS A 101 0.21 4.88 23.42
N TRP A 102 -0.43 4.55 22.30
CA TRP A 102 -1.21 3.31 22.15
C TRP A 102 -0.46 2.05 22.59
N THR A 103 0.85 1.95 22.31
CA THR A 103 1.66 0.77 22.65
C THR A 103 2.47 0.89 23.95
N LEU A 104 2.34 2.00 24.70
CA LEU A 104 3.15 2.24 25.90
C LEU A 104 2.63 1.51 27.16
N PRO A 105 1.30 1.46 27.44
CA PRO A 105 0.79 0.84 28.66
C PRO A 105 1.01 -0.68 28.70
N LYS A 106 1.55 -1.17 29.82
CA LYS A 106 1.68 -2.60 30.11
C LYS A 106 0.48 -3.08 30.94
N LEU A 107 -0.61 -3.43 30.26
CA LEU A 107 -1.91 -3.70 30.90
C LEU A 107 -2.07 -5.15 31.40
N GLY A 108 -1.08 -6.01 31.20
CA GLY A 108 -0.97 -7.34 31.80
C GLY A 108 -1.98 -8.40 31.34
N THR A 109 -3.04 -8.01 30.62
CA THR A 109 -4.08 -8.92 30.10
C THR A 109 -4.59 -8.42 28.74
N THR A 110 -5.02 -9.35 27.87
CA THR A 110 -5.55 -9.04 26.54
C THR A 110 -6.80 -8.16 26.60
N GLU A 111 -7.71 -8.42 27.54
CA GLU A 111 -8.97 -7.66 27.69
C GLU A 111 -8.72 -6.19 28.02
N LYS A 112 -7.78 -5.90 28.93
CA LYS A 112 -7.40 -4.51 29.24
C LYS A 112 -6.71 -3.84 28.05
N GLY A 113 -5.91 -4.58 27.28
CA GLY A 113 -5.32 -4.11 26.02
C GLY A 113 -6.36 -3.75 24.96
N GLN A 114 -7.43 -4.55 24.86
CA GLN A 114 -8.55 -4.26 23.97
C GLN A 114 -9.27 -2.98 24.39
N ARG A 115 -9.66 -2.87 25.67
CA ARG A 115 -10.31 -1.67 26.20
C ARG A 115 -9.48 -0.41 25.99
N TRP A 116 -8.15 -0.51 26.13
CA TRP A 116 -7.25 0.59 25.83
C TRP A 116 -7.25 0.95 24.35
N SER A 117 -7.29 -0.03 23.45
CA SER A 117 -7.40 0.22 22.01
C SER A 117 -8.72 0.90 21.64
N ASP A 118 -9.82 0.52 22.29
CA ASP A 118 -11.12 1.17 22.11
C ASP A 118 -11.06 2.65 22.54
N LEU A 119 -10.41 2.95 23.67
CA LEU A 119 -10.18 4.32 24.13
C LEU A 119 -9.32 5.14 23.15
N ILE A 120 -8.28 4.55 22.58
CA ILE A 120 -7.41 5.20 21.57
C ILE A 120 -8.21 5.61 20.32
N LEU A 121 -9.14 4.76 19.89
CA LEU A 121 -10.02 5.07 18.76
C LEU A 121 -10.93 6.27 19.05
N ILE A 122 -11.50 6.33 20.25
CA ILE A 122 -12.34 7.45 20.70
C ILE A 122 -11.51 8.74 20.80
N MET A 123 -10.34 8.68 21.44
CA MET A 123 -9.44 9.84 21.60
C MET A 123 -8.96 10.39 20.26
N THR A 124 -8.69 9.52 19.28
CA THR A 124 -8.31 9.96 17.94
C THR A 124 -9.37 10.89 17.34
N ARG A 125 -10.66 10.55 17.44
CA ARG A 125 -11.75 11.38 16.86
C ARG A 125 -11.89 12.76 17.48
N GLN A 126 -11.38 12.98 18.69
CA GLN A 126 -11.47 14.27 19.39
C GLN A 126 -10.26 15.17 19.13
N LEU A 127 -9.15 14.61 18.65
CA LEU A 127 -7.85 15.28 18.51
C LEU A 127 -7.40 15.42 17.05
N TRP A 128 -8.17 14.88 16.10
CA TRP A 128 -7.92 14.90 14.66
C TRP A 128 -9.20 15.30 13.94
#